data_AF-A0A4V6A5V7-F1
#
_entry.id   AF-A0A4V6A5V7-F1
#
_cell.length_a   1.000
_cell.length_b   1.000
_cell.length_c   1.000
_cell.angle_alpha   90.00
_cell.angle_beta   90.00
_cell.angle_gamma   90.00
#
_symmetry.space_group_name_H-M   'P 1'
#
loop_
_entity.id
_entity.type
_entity.pdbx_description
1 polymer ?
#
loop_
_entity_poly.entity_id
_entity_poly.type
_entity_poly.pdbx_seq_one_letter_code
_entity_poly.pdbx_strand_id
1 'polypeptide(L)'
;MGARNVVGSRDAPAVFCRLESSMSSEGRGRSKSPAIRAFSANKLVARLFQYLIAALWAVPVAVALLLILSYLGFSYNPREAENVIHTPYGPVEGFEFEGAQAFLGIPFAKPPVGERRLEKPERVEKWTETRPATDFGSSCVTAAGWTTRKSQTLSEDCLFMNIMKPKEKCEEPSGCPVFVFIYGGGYETGSSTTYGYKEIVKNFVSQGFVFVTFNYRLGPLGFLTTTDKVLPGNLGLWDQQSALEFVKEVIPSFGGNPEEVTISGESAGGSSVSALTLSPHTNGLFKRAIQMSGSVFCSFSISERIGEESARFIDVIGCKGSPEEAKKCLKKKTLKEYAEAHAEIGPAVDRIIGLRYNPRIDGDFFPSDLHTMIKDAPKIPTISGITTAEMGAFVLFNENFSLIDVPQRKWNSFNEASLQDLLKKMSARVKDLYELMAKFYVKRTAKSEFKNSSFYLTRLVEAGGDITFNVPMFQEALEKLENGWPVHLYLEVFYNKNGRENVPVEGAFHGNELTYLFGRLWKIIDSAKDDDGIRFKKNVFDGFLSFARTGKPIVGNVSWAPITPQKPDRFLKLDVESHMEDGMLRERMDFWTKEVPSKVSVSELTFLLPGASEKKRQNEL
;
A
#
# COMPACT_ATOMS: atom_id res chain seq x y z
N MET A 1 24.74 3.30 -42.80
CA MET A 1 25.95 4.08 -42.47
C MET A 1 26.68 3.34 -41.36
N GLY A 2 27.90 2.88 -41.64
CA GLY A 2 28.67 2.04 -40.71
C GLY A 2 29.56 2.84 -39.77
N ALA A 3 29.99 2.19 -38.68
CA ALA A 3 31.21 2.51 -37.97
C ALA A 3 31.76 1.23 -37.32
N ARG A 4 33.06 1.02 -37.53
CA ARG A 4 33.87 -0.14 -37.20
C ARG A 4 34.37 -0.06 -35.76
N ASN A 5 34.45 -1.21 -35.09
CA ASN A 5 35.22 -1.39 -33.85
C ASN A 5 36.69 -1.69 -34.19
N VAL A 6 37.60 -1.08 -33.42
CA VAL A 6 39.04 -1.41 -33.39
C VAL A 6 39.45 -1.74 -31.96
N VAL A 7 40.32 -2.74 -31.89
CA VAL A 7 40.88 -3.50 -30.77
C VAL A 7 41.94 -2.73 -29.98
N GLY A 8 42.10 -3.05 -28.70
CA GLY A 8 43.31 -2.74 -27.90
C GLY A 8 43.31 -3.44 -26.55
N SER A 9 44.16 -4.46 -26.40
CA SER A 9 44.37 -5.34 -25.25
C SER A 9 45.34 -4.78 -24.20
N ARG A 10 45.27 -5.29 -22.95
CA ARG A 10 46.39 -5.95 -22.24
C ARG A 10 46.01 -6.41 -20.81
N ASP A 11 46.47 -7.63 -20.53
CA ASP A 11 46.32 -8.43 -19.31
C ASP A 11 47.20 -7.99 -18.11
N ALA A 12 46.78 -8.36 -16.90
CA ALA A 12 47.66 -8.66 -15.76
C ALA A 12 46.97 -9.65 -14.79
N PRO A 13 47.60 -10.78 -14.40
CA PRO A 13 47.00 -11.78 -13.52
C PRO A 13 47.49 -11.72 -12.06
N ALA A 14 46.69 -12.33 -11.19
CA ALA A 14 46.92 -12.58 -9.78
C ALA A 14 47.97 -13.68 -9.52
N VAL A 15 48.67 -13.60 -8.39
CA VAL A 15 49.59 -14.63 -7.88
C VAL A 15 49.24 -14.95 -6.41
N PHE A 16 49.04 -16.24 -6.14
CA PHE A 16 49.04 -16.88 -4.82
C PHE A 16 50.06 -18.02 -4.87
N CYS A 17 50.99 -18.10 -3.91
CA CYS A 17 51.46 -19.39 -3.35
C CYS A 17 52.42 -19.20 -2.16
N ARG A 18 52.25 -20.09 -1.17
CA ARG A 18 53.06 -20.36 0.03
C ARG A 18 54.51 -20.76 -0.31
N LEU A 19 55.41 -20.68 0.68
CA LEU A 19 56.31 -21.79 1.07
C LEU A 19 57.02 -21.52 2.42
N GLU A 20 57.27 -22.63 3.13
CA GLU A 20 57.99 -22.79 4.39
C GLU A 20 59.52 -22.62 4.24
N SER A 21 60.24 -22.35 5.34
CA SER A 21 61.36 -23.21 5.80
C SER A 21 62.10 -22.62 7.01
N SER A 22 62.46 -23.53 7.91
CA SER A 22 63.24 -23.38 9.15
C SER A 22 64.76 -23.55 8.91
N MET A 23 65.60 -22.94 9.75
CA MET A 23 67.06 -23.21 9.82
C MET A 23 67.58 -23.43 11.26
N SER A 24 68.21 -24.61 11.47
CA SER A 24 69.44 -25.01 12.23
C SER A 24 69.84 -24.30 13.56
N SER A 25 69.95 -25.00 14.72
CA SER A 25 71.12 -25.72 15.34
C SER A 25 72.32 -24.81 15.70
N GLU A 26 73.10 -24.90 16.79
CA GLU A 26 73.43 -25.89 17.84
C GLU A 26 74.38 -25.19 18.86
N GLY A 27 74.61 -25.70 20.10
CA GLY A 27 75.85 -25.39 20.87
C GLY A 27 75.80 -25.36 22.41
N ARG A 28 76.57 -26.25 23.06
CA ARG A 28 76.61 -26.62 24.51
C ARG A 28 77.44 -25.72 25.45
N GLY A 29 77.23 -25.86 26.78
CA GLY A 29 78.28 -25.65 27.80
C GLY A 29 77.82 -25.79 29.27
N ARG A 30 78.50 -26.61 30.09
CA ARG A 30 78.10 -27.14 31.43
C ARG A 30 78.93 -26.58 32.61
N SER A 31 78.25 -26.45 33.77
CA SER A 31 78.65 -26.77 35.18
C SER A 31 79.78 -26.04 35.94
N LYS A 32 79.54 -25.56 37.18
CA LYS A 32 79.76 -26.22 38.50
C LYS A 32 79.56 -25.25 39.70
N SER A 33 79.04 -25.78 40.82
CA SER A 33 78.86 -25.21 42.19
C SER A 33 80.21 -25.07 42.95
N PRO A 34 80.38 -24.55 44.20
CA PRO A 34 79.43 -24.48 45.33
C PRO A 34 79.45 -23.23 46.25
N ALA A 35 78.57 -23.27 47.25
CA ALA A 35 78.25 -22.26 48.27
C ALA A 35 79.31 -22.03 49.37
N ILE A 36 79.28 -20.84 49.99
CA ILE A 36 79.69 -20.58 51.39
C ILE A 36 78.69 -19.61 52.05
N ARG A 37 78.28 -19.92 53.29
CA ARG A 37 77.36 -19.19 54.18
C ARG A 37 78.10 -18.22 55.12
N ALA A 38 77.45 -17.12 55.50
CA ALA A 38 77.40 -16.52 56.86
C ALA A 38 76.24 -15.49 56.91
N PHE A 39 75.12 -15.75 57.64
CA PHE A 39 74.74 -15.18 58.96
C PHE A 39 74.94 -13.65 59.08
N SER A 40 74.02 -12.81 59.55
CA SER A 40 72.89 -13.00 60.47
C SER A 40 71.96 -11.77 60.48
N ALA A 41 70.75 -11.92 61.03
CA ALA A 41 69.90 -10.87 61.61
C ALA A 41 69.57 -9.62 60.76
N ASN A 42 68.59 -9.71 59.84
CA ASN A 42 67.72 -8.55 59.48
C ASN A 42 66.54 -8.85 58.53
N LYS A 43 66.24 -10.11 58.21
CA LYS A 43 65.17 -10.43 57.24
C LYS A 43 63.75 -10.31 57.79
N LEU A 44 63.54 -10.39 59.11
CA LEU A 44 62.20 -10.29 59.71
C LEU A 44 61.72 -8.83 59.78
N VAL A 45 62.60 -7.89 60.16
CA VAL A 45 62.30 -6.46 60.20
C VAL A 45 62.11 -5.90 58.78
N ALA A 46 62.95 -6.28 57.82
CA ALA A 46 62.79 -5.86 56.43
C ALA A 46 61.49 -6.39 55.79
N ARG A 47 61.06 -7.62 56.12
CA ARG A 47 59.78 -8.16 55.65
C ARG A 47 58.60 -7.45 56.31
N LEU A 48 58.64 -7.21 57.62
CA LEU A 48 57.58 -6.46 58.31
C LEU A 48 57.45 -5.03 57.80
N PHE A 49 58.57 -4.36 57.49
CA PHE A 49 58.57 -3.02 56.89
C PHE A 49 58.04 -3.02 55.44
N GLN A 50 58.35 -4.05 54.65
CA GLN A 50 57.78 -4.24 53.32
C GLN A 50 56.26 -4.52 53.35
N TYR A 51 55.77 -5.30 54.33
CA TYR A 51 54.34 -5.53 54.51
C TYR A 51 53.60 -4.27 55.01
N LEU A 52 54.22 -3.47 55.89
CA LEU A 52 53.66 -2.19 56.35
C LEU A 52 53.59 -1.15 55.23
N ILE A 53 54.61 -1.03 54.39
CA ILE A 53 54.60 -0.15 53.21
C ILE A 53 53.57 -0.65 52.18
N ALA A 54 53.52 -1.96 51.91
CA ALA A 54 52.51 -2.53 51.01
C ALA A 54 51.08 -2.29 51.52
N ALA A 55 50.84 -2.40 52.83
CA ALA A 55 49.56 -2.12 53.46
C ALA A 55 49.19 -0.62 53.43
N LEU A 56 50.18 0.27 53.60
CA LEU A 56 50.01 1.73 53.52
C LEU A 56 49.65 2.21 52.11
N TRP A 57 50.05 1.50 51.06
CA TRP A 57 49.66 1.79 49.67
C TRP A 57 48.44 0.99 49.19
N ALA A 58 48.16 -0.17 49.77
CA ALA A 58 47.01 -1.00 49.38
C ALA A 58 45.66 -0.32 49.68
N VAL A 59 45.53 0.39 50.81
CA VAL A 59 44.28 1.06 51.18
C VAL A 59 43.98 2.26 50.28
N PRO A 60 44.93 3.20 50.02
CA PRO A 60 44.70 4.29 49.06
C PRO A 60 44.46 3.80 47.63
N VAL A 61 45.15 2.74 47.19
CA VAL A 61 44.95 2.16 45.85
C VAL A 61 43.59 1.46 45.73
N ALA A 62 43.16 0.73 46.75
CA ALA A 62 41.83 0.12 46.78
C ALA A 62 40.71 1.18 46.83
N VAL A 63 40.90 2.25 47.62
CA VAL A 63 39.97 3.39 47.66
C VAL A 63 39.97 4.14 46.33
N ALA A 64 41.12 4.37 45.69
CA ALA A 64 41.20 4.97 44.38
C ALA A 64 40.56 4.10 43.29
N LEU A 65 40.74 2.78 43.33
CA LEU A 65 40.08 1.84 42.42
C LEU A 65 38.58 1.78 42.65
N LEU A 66 38.10 1.82 43.90
CA LEU A 66 36.68 1.90 44.23
C LEU A 66 36.07 3.24 43.81
N LEU A 67 36.80 4.34 43.95
CA LEU A 67 36.38 5.66 43.46
C LEU A 67 36.35 5.68 41.93
N ILE A 68 37.35 5.12 41.24
CA ILE A 68 37.38 4.97 39.78
C ILE A 68 36.25 4.06 39.30
N LEU A 69 35.99 2.93 39.98
CA LEU A 69 34.86 2.04 39.67
C LEU A 69 33.51 2.69 39.96
N SER A 70 33.40 3.54 40.99
CA SER A 70 32.20 4.33 41.27
C SER A 70 32.00 5.43 40.24
N TYR A 71 33.09 6.05 39.75
CA TYR A 71 33.06 7.10 38.73
C TYR A 71 32.78 6.54 37.33
N LEU A 72 33.33 5.36 37.02
CA LEU A 72 33.02 4.58 35.81
C LEU A 72 31.62 3.96 35.88
N GLY A 73 31.17 3.53 37.06
CA GLY A 73 29.82 3.02 37.32
C GLY A 73 28.74 4.11 37.27
N PHE A 74 29.07 5.37 37.59
CA PHE A 74 28.16 6.52 37.43
C PHE A 74 28.15 7.13 36.02
N SER A 75 29.12 6.78 35.17
CA SER A 75 29.22 7.33 33.81
C SER A 75 28.64 6.41 32.73
N TYR A 76 28.29 5.17 33.07
CA TYR A 76 27.50 4.29 32.20
C TYR A 76 26.04 4.33 32.62
N ASN A 77 25.42 5.49 32.45
CA ASN A 77 24.01 5.53 32.15
C ASN A 77 23.94 5.23 30.65
N PRO A 78 23.54 4.03 30.20
CA PRO A 78 23.13 3.91 28.82
C PRO A 78 21.92 4.85 28.72
N ARG A 79 22.12 6.06 28.18
CA ARG A 79 21.02 6.69 27.47
C ARG A 79 20.64 5.65 26.44
N GLU A 80 19.56 4.90 26.67
CA GLU A 80 18.85 4.27 25.57
C GLU A 80 18.78 5.35 24.50
N ALA A 81 19.34 5.06 23.32
CA ALA A 81 19.33 6.03 22.25
C ALA A 81 17.87 6.50 22.11
N GLU A 82 17.63 7.83 22.11
CA GLU A 82 16.28 8.43 22.16
C GLU A 82 15.35 7.91 21.04
N ASN A 83 15.90 7.20 20.07
CA ASN A 83 15.22 6.61 18.91
C ASN A 83 14.96 5.10 19.02
N VAL A 84 15.22 4.45 20.16
CA VAL A 84 14.87 3.04 20.38
C VAL A 84 13.49 2.93 21.01
N ILE A 85 12.60 2.18 20.37
CA ILE A 85 11.27 1.84 20.90
C ILE A 85 11.19 0.34 21.16
N HIS A 86 10.83 -0.02 22.39
CA HIS A 86 10.56 -1.41 22.76
C HIS A 86 9.14 -1.79 22.38
N THR A 87 9.01 -2.70 21.41
CA THR A 87 7.72 -3.26 20.99
C THR A 87 7.48 -4.61 21.67
N PRO A 88 6.25 -5.17 21.65
CA PRO A 88 5.99 -6.53 22.12
C PRO A 88 6.81 -7.64 21.44
N TYR A 89 7.38 -7.34 20.28
CA TYR A 89 8.21 -8.24 19.48
C TYR A 89 9.71 -8.02 19.68
N GLY A 90 10.13 -6.86 20.18
CA GLY A 90 11.54 -6.52 20.41
C GLY A 90 11.85 -5.04 20.14
N PRO A 91 13.07 -4.59 20.46
CA PRO A 91 13.50 -3.22 20.25
C PRO A 91 13.72 -2.89 18.76
N VAL A 92 13.29 -1.70 18.35
CA VAL A 92 13.55 -1.12 17.02
C VAL A 92 14.15 0.27 17.14
N GLU A 93 15.16 0.57 16.34
CA GLU A 93 15.84 1.87 16.31
C GLU A 93 15.47 2.65 15.06
N GLY A 94 14.79 3.78 15.24
CA GLY A 94 14.43 4.70 14.16
C GLY A 94 15.39 5.88 14.04
N PHE A 95 14.92 6.96 13.42
CA PHE A 95 15.66 8.22 13.31
C PHE A 95 14.72 9.41 13.40
N GLU A 96 15.27 10.58 13.74
CA GLU A 96 14.52 11.82 13.78
C GLU A 96 14.45 12.50 12.41
N PHE A 97 13.29 13.08 12.10
CA PHE A 97 13.09 13.88 10.91
C PHE A 97 12.05 14.98 11.17
N GLU A 98 12.43 16.25 11.03
CA GLU A 98 11.52 17.42 11.12
C GLU A 98 10.55 17.39 12.33
N GLY A 99 11.03 17.05 13.53
CA GLY A 99 10.22 17.01 14.76
C GLY A 99 9.39 15.72 14.94
N ALA A 100 9.58 14.73 14.07
CA ALA A 100 9.02 13.38 14.16
C ALA A 100 10.11 12.32 14.36
N GLN A 101 9.70 11.12 14.72
CA GLN A 101 10.52 9.91 14.64
C GLN A 101 9.94 8.98 13.57
N ALA A 102 10.82 8.46 12.71
CA ALA A 102 10.48 7.54 11.63
C ALA A 102 11.17 6.18 11.85
N PHE A 103 10.39 5.13 11.63
CA PHE A 103 10.81 3.73 11.73
C PHE A 103 10.37 3.02 10.46
N LEU A 104 11.32 2.64 9.63
CA LEU A 104 11.09 2.11 8.30
C LEU A 104 11.52 0.65 8.25
N GLY A 105 10.80 -0.18 7.48
CA GLY A 105 11.21 -1.56 7.25
C GLY A 105 11.03 -2.52 8.44
N ILE A 106 10.05 -2.27 9.33
CA ILE A 106 9.73 -3.18 10.44
C ILE A 106 9.01 -4.42 9.88
N PRO A 107 9.50 -5.66 10.07
CA PRO A 107 8.79 -6.85 9.62
C PRO A 107 7.55 -7.10 10.48
N PHE A 108 6.38 -7.23 9.85
CA PHE A 108 5.12 -7.51 10.55
C PHE A 108 4.70 -8.99 10.44
N ALA A 109 5.29 -9.73 9.50
CA ALA A 109 5.06 -11.16 9.29
C ALA A 109 6.37 -11.87 8.91
N LYS A 110 6.39 -13.20 8.99
CA LYS A 110 7.54 -13.98 8.49
C LYS A 110 7.68 -13.81 6.97
N PRO A 111 8.92 -13.85 6.44
CA PRO A 111 9.16 -13.80 5.00
C PRO A 111 8.38 -14.91 4.26
N PRO A 112 7.49 -14.59 3.30
CA PRO A 112 6.67 -15.55 2.57
C PRO A 112 7.45 -16.25 1.43
N VAL A 113 8.65 -16.74 1.76
CA VAL A 113 9.61 -17.37 0.84
C VAL A 113 9.61 -18.90 0.98
N GLY A 114 10.03 -19.60 -0.08
CA GLY A 114 10.19 -21.05 -0.07
C GLY A 114 8.87 -21.76 0.28
N GLU A 115 8.87 -22.58 1.33
CA GLU A 115 7.67 -23.32 1.76
C GLU A 115 6.52 -22.43 2.24
N ARG A 116 6.80 -21.17 2.64
CA ARG A 116 5.75 -20.19 2.99
C ARG A 116 5.19 -19.43 1.78
N ARG A 117 5.78 -19.60 0.60
CA ARG A 117 5.21 -19.01 -0.62
C ARG A 117 3.84 -19.63 -0.88
N LEU A 118 2.87 -18.81 -1.28
CA LEU A 118 1.48 -19.22 -1.52
C LEU A 118 0.78 -19.77 -0.27
N GLU A 119 1.20 -19.35 0.92
CA GLU A 119 0.52 -19.61 2.18
C GLU A 119 0.07 -18.30 2.85
N LYS A 120 -0.86 -18.39 3.81
CA LYS A 120 -1.23 -17.25 4.65
C LYS A 120 0.00 -16.72 5.41
N PRO A 121 0.10 -15.40 5.67
CA PRO A 121 1.21 -14.85 6.43
C PRO A 121 1.28 -15.47 7.82
N GLU A 122 2.48 -15.74 8.29
CA GLU A 122 2.73 -16.22 9.65
C GLU A 122 3.22 -15.06 10.52
N ARG A 123 2.84 -15.08 11.81
CA ARG A 123 3.27 -14.09 12.79
C ARG A 123 4.80 -14.00 12.87
N VAL A 124 5.32 -12.78 12.90
CA VAL A 124 6.76 -12.52 13.06
C VAL A 124 7.26 -13.05 14.40
N GLU A 125 8.50 -13.56 14.41
CA GLU A 125 9.16 -14.02 15.64
C GLU A 125 9.64 -12.84 16.46
N LYS A 126 9.68 -13.01 17.79
CA LYS A 126 10.29 -12.01 18.67
C LYS A 126 11.81 -11.97 18.47
N TRP A 127 12.39 -10.79 18.64
CA TRP A 127 13.83 -10.57 18.60
C TRP A 127 14.32 -9.89 19.89
N THR A 128 15.55 -10.19 20.28
CA THR A 128 16.20 -9.59 21.46
C THR A 128 17.07 -8.40 21.09
N GLU A 129 17.77 -8.50 19.96
CA GLU A 129 18.68 -7.46 19.49
C GLU A 129 17.93 -6.28 18.88
N THR A 130 18.39 -5.06 19.15
CA THR A 130 17.85 -3.85 18.53
C THR A 130 17.95 -3.95 17.01
N ARG A 131 16.81 -3.88 16.34
CA ARG A 131 16.75 -3.90 14.88
C ARG A 131 16.79 -2.47 14.33
N PRO A 132 17.72 -2.16 13.40
CA PRO A 132 17.69 -0.90 12.68
C PRO A 132 16.41 -0.82 11.82
N ALA A 133 15.66 0.27 12.01
CA ALA A 133 14.47 0.63 11.25
C ALA A 133 14.69 2.00 10.59
N THR A 134 15.86 2.19 9.97
CA THR A 134 16.29 3.46 9.36
C THR A 134 16.03 3.53 7.86
N ASP A 135 15.77 2.38 7.22
CA ASP A 135 15.65 2.23 5.78
C ASP A 135 14.38 1.46 5.43
N PHE A 136 13.80 1.77 4.28
CA PHE A 136 12.64 1.02 3.80
C PHE A 136 13.01 -0.45 3.57
N GLY A 137 12.13 -1.35 4.03
CA GLY A 137 12.18 -2.75 3.66
C GLY A 137 11.95 -2.95 2.16
N SER A 138 12.24 -4.15 1.67
CA SER A 138 12.05 -4.48 0.26
C SER A 138 10.57 -4.36 -0.16
N SER A 139 10.34 -3.89 -1.37
CA SER A 139 9.03 -3.88 -2.01
C SER A 139 8.68 -5.27 -2.53
N CYS A 140 7.39 -5.61 -2.54
CA CYS A 140 6.95 -6.90 -3.05
C CYS A 140 7.18 -6.99 -4.56
N VAL A 141 7.46 -8.20 -5.04
CA VAL A 141 7.57 -8.47 -6.48
C VAL A 141 6.27 -8.08 -7.17
N THR A 142 6.37 -7.20 -8.15
CA THR A 142 5.25 -6.73 -8.96
C THR A 142 5.12 -7.55 -10.23
N ALA A 143 3.88 -7.74 -10.70
CA ALA A 143 3.63 -8.30 -12.01
C ALA A 143 4.02 -7.31 -13.12
N ALA A 144 3.74 -6.02 -12.94
CA ALA A 144 4.06 -4.97 -13.92
C ALA A 144 5.37 -4.25 -13.59
N GLY A 145 6.50 -4.89 -13.93
CA GLY A 145 7.86 -4.40 -13.63
C GLY A 145 8.19 -2.98 -14.11
N TRP A 146 7.49 -2.46 -15.13
CA TRP A 146 7.64 -1.09 -15.64
C TRP A 146 7.20 0.00 -14.65
N THR A 147 6.44 -0.35 -13.61
CA THR A 147 6.04 0.56 -12.53
C THR A 147 7.10 0.68 -11.42
N THR A 148 8.12 -0.18 -11.43
CA THR A 148 9.17 -0.22 -10.40
C THR A 148 10.03 1.04 -10.47
N ARG A 149 10.12 1.77 -9.35
CA ARG A 149 11.01 2.93 -9.21
C ARG A 149 12.43 2.47 -8.94
N LYS A 150 13.43 3.23 -9.40
CA LYS A 150 14.85 2.96 -9.16
C LYS A 150 15.22 2.85 -7.67
N SER A 151 14.46 3.50 -6.79
CA SER A 151 14.65 3.47 -5.34
C SER A 151 14.07 2.22 -4.66
N GLN A 152 13.42 1.32 -5.42
CA GLN A 152 12.78 0.12 -4.87
C GLN A 152 13.66 -1.11 -5.11
N THR A 153 13.92 -1.85 -4.05
CA THR A 153 14.45 -3.21 -4.10
C THR A 153 13.29 -4.18 -4.07
N LEU A 154 13.16 -5.05 -5.08
CA LEU A 154 12.10 -6.07 -5.14
C LEU A 154 12.56 -7.37 -4.47
N SER A 155 11.70 -7.95 -3.64
CA SER A 155 11.94 -9.23 -2.97
C SER A 155 10.60 -9.94 -2.67
N GLU A 156 10.63 -11.26 -2.48
CA GLU A 156 9.51 -11.98 -1.85
C GLU A 156 9.46 -11.76 -0.35
N ASP A 157 10.62 -11.58 0.27
CA ASP A 157 10.68 -11.06 1.63
C ASP A 157 10.36 -9.57 1.57
N CYS A 158 9.07 -9.25 1.68
CA CYS A 158 8.57 -7.89 1.47
C CYS A 158 7.53 -7.43 2.49
N LEU A 159 7.16 -8.26 3.48
CA LEU A 159 6.10 -7.97 4.46
C LEU A 159 6.62 -7.05 5.58
N PHE A 160 6.92 -5.81 5.17
CA PHE A 160 7.45 -4.74 5.99
C PHE A 160 6.46 -3.59 6.16
N MET A 161 6.59 -2.90 7.28
CA MET A 161 5.79 -1.77 7.71
C MET A 161 6.70 -0.58 8.02
N ASN A 162 6.17 0.62 7.83
CA ASN A 162 6.80 1.87 8.21
C ASN A 162 5.87 2.64 9.14
N ILE A 163 6.40 3.14 10.26
CA ILE A 163 5.69 3.89 11.30
C ILE A 163 6.38 5.23 11.48
N MET A 164 5.62 6.32 11.37
CA MET A 164 6.08 7.67 11.67
C MET A 164 5.23 8.26 12.79
N LYS A 165 5.86 8.84 13.82
CA LYS A 165 5.18 9.35 15.00
C LYS A 165 5.68 10.74 15.41
N PRO A 166 4.87 11.56 16.12
CA PRO A 166 5.34 12.82 16.67
C PRO A 166 6.42 12.57 17.73
N LYS A 167 7.44 13.43 17.80
CA LYS A 167 8.46 13.34 18.87
C LYS A 167 7.87 13.73 20.23
N GLU A 168 7.00 14.73 20.24
CA GLU A 168 6.25 15.12 21.43
C GLU A 168 5.26 14.02 21.82
N LYS A 169 5.04 13.86 23.13
CA LYS A 169 4.09 12.86 23.63
C LYS A 169 2.68 13.24 23.22
N CYS A 170 1.95 12.26 22.71
CA CYS A 170 0.52 12.35 22.49
C CYS A 170 -0.20 12.60 23.84
N GLU A 171 -1.38 13.21 23.79
CA GLU A 171 -2.16 13.48 25.01
C GLU A 171 -2.58 12.17 25.70
N GLU A 172 -2.11 11.98 26.93
CA GLU A 172 -2.53 10.90 27.82
C GLU A 172 -3.90 11.22 28.45
N PRO A 173 -4.77 10.22 28.68
CA PRO A 173 -4.58 8.79 28.46
C PRO A 173 -4.96 8.32 27.05
N SER A 174 -5.35 9.24 26.16
CA SER A 174 -5.95 8.90 24.87
C SER A 174 -4.96 8.41 23.82
N GLY A 175 -3.69 8.81 23.84
CA GLY A 175 -2.75 8.53 22.76
C GLY A 175 -3.10 9.25 21.44
N CYS A 176 -2.21 9.17 20.45
CA CYS A 176 -2.45 9.80 19.14
C CYS A 176 -3.40 8.97 18.28
N PRO A 177 -4.30 9.58 17.50
CA PRO A 177 -5.03 8.87 16.44
C PRO A 177 -4.04 8.25 15.44
N VAL A 178 -4.41 7.07 14.93
CA VAL A 178 -3.55 6.28 14.02
C VAL A 178 -4.14 6.31 12.62
N PHE A 179 -3.34 6.74 11.65
CA PHE A 179 -3.72 6.80 10.25
C PHE A 179 -2.94 5.76 9.46
N VAL A 180 -3.64 4.75 8.93
CA VAL A 180 -3.04 3.64 8.18
C VAL A 180 -3.38 3.81 6.70
N PHE A 181 -2.38 3.76 5.84
CA PHE A 181 -2.56 3.90 4.39
C PHE A 181 -2.16 2.62 3.64
N ILE A 182 -3.10 2.12 2.83
CA ILE A 182 -2.97 0.94 1.97
C ILE A 182 -2.87 1.44 0.53
N TYR A 183 -1.75 1.14 -0.12
CA TYR A 183 -1.50 1.61 -1.48
C TYR A 183 -2.34 0.88 -2.54
N GLY A 184 -2.52 1.54 -3.70
CA GLY A 184 -3.24 1.01 -4.86
C GLY A 184 -2.36 0.26 -5.86
N GLY A 185 -2.67 0.34 -7.16
CA GLY A 185 -1.88 -0.35 -8.20
C GLY A 185 -2.49 -1.67 -8.69
N GLY A 186 -3.81 -1.80 -8.57
CA GLY A 186 -4.58 -2.87 -9.20
C GLY A 186 -4.31 -4.27 -8.66
N TYR A 187 -3.79 -4.39 -7.43
CA TYR A 187 -3.30 -5.65 -6.84
C TYR A 187 -2.09 -6.29 -7.56
N GLU A 188 -1.55 -5.66 -8.59
CA GLU A 188 -0.44 -6.18 -9.40
C GLU A 188 0.87 -5.41 -9.19
N THR A 189 0.77 -4.16 -8.77
CA THR A 189 1.86 -3.19 -8.68
C THR A 189 1.71 -2.34 -7.42
N GLY A 190 2.69 -1.50 -7.15
CA GLY A 190 2.69 -0.59 -6.00
C GLY A 190 3.64 -1.01 -4.89
N SER A 191 3.84 -0.10 -3.94
CA SER A 191 4.70 -0.30 -2.77
C SER A 191 4.57 0.89 -1.82
N SER A 192 4.64 0.62 -0.51
CA SER A 192 4.63 1.66 0.53
C SER A 192 5.81 2.63 0.41
N THR A 193 6.97 2.17 -0.09
CA THR A 193 8.16 3.00 -0.34
C THR A 193 7.89 4.14 -1.32
N THR A 194 6.89 4.00 -2.20
CA THR A 194 6.49 5.01 -3.20
C THR A 194 6.11 6.34 -2.56
N TYR A 195 5.53 6.30 -1.37
CA TYR A 195 4.99 7.45 -0.65
C TYR A 195 6.04 8.13 0.24
N GLY A 196 7.16 7.44 0.52
CA GLY A 196 8.23 7.95 1.38
C GLY A 196 7.75 8.26 2.81
N TYR A 197 8.56 8.98 3.58
CA TYR A 197 8.19 9.45 4.91
C TYR A 197 8.07 10.98 5.00
N LYS A 198 8.69 11.74 4.07
CA LYS A 198 8.86 13.19 4.20
C LYS A 198 7.54 13.95 4.17
N GLU A 199 6.74 13.75 3.12
CA GLU A 199 5.45 14.42 3.01
C GLU A 199 4.45 13.87 4.04
N ILE A 200 4.56 12.60 4.42
CA ILE A 200 3.76 12.03 5.51
C ILE A 200 4.04 12.74 6.84
N VAL A 201 5.31 12.94 7.18
CA VAL A 201 5.70 13.65 8.41
C VAL A 201 5.14 15.07 8.39
N LYS A 202 5.35 15.81 7.30
CA LYS A 202 4.89 17.19 7.18
C LYS A 202 3.38 17.34 7.23
N ASN A 203 2.64 16.41 6.61
CA ASN A 203 1.22 16.59 6.39
C ASN A 203 0.34 15.90 7.45
N PHE A 204 0.81 14.80 8.06
CA PHE A 204 0.02 14.02 9.02
C PHE A 204 0.66 14.01 10.41
N VAL A 205 1.95 13.70 10.50
CA VAL A 205 2.60 13.55 11.81
C VAL A 205 2.72 14.88 12.54
N SER A 206 3.00 15.96 11.81
CA SER A 206 2.96 17.34 12.34
C SER A 206 1.59 17.75 12.90
N GLN A 207 0.53 17.02 12.52
CA GLN A 207 -0.84 17.24 12.94
C GLN A 207 -1.24 16.33 14.13
N GLY A 208 -0.28 15.64 14.75
CA GLY A 208 -0.49 14.79 15.92
C GLY A 208 -1.02 13.38 15.58
N PHE A 209 -0.72 12.86 14.40
CA PHE A 209 -1.04 11.48 14.04
C PHE A 209 0.18 10.57 14.12
N VAL A 210 -0.05 9.32 14.53
CA VAL A 210 0.86 8.24 14.15
C VAL A 210 0.43 7.72 12.78
N PHE A 211 1.36 7.67 11.83
CA PHE A 211 1.08 7.26 10.46
C PHE A 211 1.74 5.93 10.15
N VAL A 212 1.00 5.03 9.52
CA VAL A 212 1.45 3.68 9.15
C VAL A 212 1.27 3.44 7.66
N THR A 213 2.29 2.87 7.03
CA THR A 213 2.22 2.27 5.69
C THR A 213 2.81 0.88 5.75
N PHE A 214 2.39 -0.03 4.87
CA PHE A 214 2.95 -1.38 4.82
C PHE A 214 2.83 -1.98 3.42
N ASN A 215 3.58 -3.06 3.19
CA ASN A 215 3.55 -3.84 1.96
C ASN A 215 2.67 -5.08 2.09
N TYR A 216 2.05 -5.49 0.99
CA TYR A 216 1.30 -6.75 0.86
C TYR A 216 1.63 -7.43 -0.47
N ARG A 217 1.52 -8.77 -0.54
CA ARG A 217 1.85 -9.52 -1.76
C ARG A 217 0.94 -9.13 -2.93
N LEU A 218 1.53 -9.08 -4.12
CA LEU A 218 0.89 -8.64 -5.36
C LEU A 218 0.86 -9.74 -6.42
N GLY A 219 0.02 -9.53 -7.43
CA GLY A 219 -0.10 -10.37 -8.62
C GLY A 219 -0.27 -11.85 -8.28
N PRO A 220 0.43 -12.76 -8.97
CA PRO A 220 0.28 -14.20 -8.74
C PRO A 220 0.77 -14.63 -7.35
N LEU A 221 1.67 -13.90 -6.70
CA LEU A 221 2.13 -14.26 -5.35
C LEU A 221 1.10 -13.89 -4.27
N GLY A 222 0.22 -12.93 -4.54
CA GLY A 222 -0.82 -12.46 -3.62
C GLY A 222 -2.23 -12.99 -3.91
N PHE A 223 -2.55 -13.31 -5.16
CA PHE A 223 -3.96 -13.48 -5.57
C PHE A 223 -4.23 -14.69 -6.49
N LEU A 224 -3.21 -15.49 -6.82
CA LEU A 224 -3.43 -16.72 -7.60
C LEU A 224 -4.38 -17.66 -6.86
N THR A 225 -5.22 -18.38 -7.61
CA THR A 225 -6.16 -19.36 -7.06
C THR A 225 -6.27 -20.61 -7.92
N THR A 226 -6.60 -21.74 -7.30
CA THR A 226 -7.07 -22.96 -7.98
C THR A 226 -8.59 -23.11 -7.87
N THR A 227 -9.29 -22.12 -7.29
CA THR A 227 -10.74 -22.11 -7.01
C THR A 227 -11.24 -23.21 -6.06
N ASP A 228 -10.31 -23.90 -5.41
CA ASP A 228 -10.54 -24.90 -4.37
C ASP A 228 -9.86 -24.49 -3.05
N LYS A 229 -9.79 -25.42 -2.09
CA LYS A 229 -9.23 -25.16 -0.76
C LYS A 229 -7.69 -25.17 -0.70
N VAL A 230 -7.00 -25.63 -1.75
CA VAL A 230 -5.53 -25.75 -1.80
C VAL A 230 -4.88 -24.39 -2.04
N LEU A 231 -5.44 -23.62 -2.98
CA LEU A 231 -5.11 -22.20 -3.23
C LEU A 231 -6.40 -21.38 -3.35
N PRO A 232 -7.03 -20.98 -2.23
CA PRO A 232 -8.32 -20.29 -2.24
C PRO A 232 -8.26 -18.86 -2.82
N GLY A 233 -7.08 -18.25 -2.86
CA GLY A 233 -6.84 -16.86 -3.27
C GLY A 233 -6.60 -15.92 -2.08
N ASN A 234 -6.69 -14.61 -2.32
CA ASN A 234 -6.72 -13.55 -1.30
C ASN A 234 -5.51 -13.43 -0.35
N LEU A 235 -4.36 -14.03 -0.65
CA LEU A 235 -3.18 -13.95 0.23
C LEU A 235 -2.71 -12.51 0.48
N GLY A 236 -2.82 -11.62 -0.50
CA GLY A 236 -2.54 -10.20 -0.32
C GLY A 236 -3.50 -9.50 0.66
N LEU A 237 -4.76 -9.93 0.76
CA LEU A 237 -5.69 -9.42 1.78
C LEU A 237 -5.37 -10.00 3.17
N TRP A 238 -4.94 -11.26 3.24
CA TRP A 238 -4.44 -11.85 4.48
C TRP A 238 -3.19 -11.14 5.00
N ASP A 239 -2.29 -10.69 4.11
CA ASP A 239 -1.15 -9.85 4.50
C ASP A 239 -1.59 -8.52 5.11
N GLN A 240 -2.61 -7.88 4.53
CA GLN A 240 -3.18 -6.64 5.06
C GLN A 240 -3.85 -6.85 6.42
N GLN A 241 -4.59 -7.95 6.59
CA GLN A 241 -5.18 -8.33 7.86
C GLN A 241 -4.11 -8.54 8.93
N SER A 242 -3.04 -9.29 8.62
CA SER A 242 -1.91 -9.52 9.53
C SER A 242 -1.17 -8.21 9.87
N ALA A 243 -1.02 -7.29 8.91
CA ALA A 243 -0.46 -5.97 9.17
C ALA A 243 -1.33 -5.17 10.16
N LEU A 244 -2.66 -5.22 10.06
CA LEU A 244 -3.57 -4.52 10.97
C LEU A 244 -3.57 -5.12 12.38
N GLU A 245 -3.48 -6.45 12.51
CA GLU A 245 -3.24 -7.10 13.82
C GLU A 245 -1.94 -6.61 14.44
N PHE A 246 -0.87 -6.58 13.65
CA PHE A 246 0.43 -6.08 14.11
C PHE A 246 0.34 -4.61 14.55
N VAL A 247 -0.38 -3.75 13.80
CA VAL A 247 -0.63 -2.36 14.22
C VAL A 247 -1.31 -2.31 15.58
N LYS A 248 -2.39 -3.07 15.80
CA LYS A 248 -3.12 -3.06 17.09
C LYS A 248 -2.24 -3.44 18.27
N GLU A 249 -1.31 -4.38 18.07
CA GLU A 249 -0.40 -4.81 19.13
C GLU A 249 0.76 -3.83 19.38
N VAL A 250 1.28 -3.19 18.32
CA VAL A 250 2.56 -2.48 18.36
C VAL A 250 2.41 -0.98 18.57
N ILE A 251 1.35 -0.37 18.01
CA ILE A 251 1.19 1.08 18.00
C ILE A 251 1.12 1.76 19.38
N PRO A 252 0.69 1.11 20.49
CA PRO A 252 0.80 1.71 21.82
C PRO A 252 2.24 2.07 22.20
N SER A 253 3.22 1.26 21.76
CA SER A 253 4.66 1.51 22.00
C SER A 253 5.14 2.78 21.31
N PHE A 254 4.45 3.20 20.25
CA PHE A 254 4.74 4.42 19.48
C PHE A 254 3.92 5.62 19.97
N GLY A 255 3.08 5.45 20.99
CA GLY A 255 2.16 6.48 21.52
C GLY A 255 0.85 6.59 20.74
N GLY A 256 0.57 5.69 19.80
CA GLY A 256 -0.70 5.65 19.07
C GLY A 256 -1.78 4.91 19.86
N ASN A 257 -3.03 5.33 19.66
CA ASN A 257 -4.19 4.70 20.25
C ASN A 257 -4.71 3.56 19.35
N PRO A 258 -4.67 2.29 19.79
CA PRO A 258 -5.18 1.17 19.01
C PRO A 258 -6.71 1.25 18.79
N GLU A 259 -7.44 2.02 19.59
CA GLU A 259 -8.90 2.21 19.45
C GLU A 259 -9.30 3.38 18.55
N GLU A 260 -8.33 4.21 18.10
CA GLU A 260 -8.57 5.33 17.18
C GLU A 260 -7.81 5.13 15.84
N VAL A 261 -7.86 3.90 15.32
CA VAL A 261 -7.28 3.54 14.03
C VAL A 261 -8.24 3.87 12.89
N THR A 262 -7.77 4.66 11.93
CA THR A 262 -8.44 4.93 10.64
C THR A 262 -7.64 4.28 9.53
N ILE A 263 -8.26 3.36 8.79
CA ILE A 263 -7.67 2.81 7.56
C ILE A 263 -8.08 3.63 6.36
N SER A 264 -7.18 3.77 5.40
CA SER A 264 -7.37 4.53 4.18
C SER A 264 -6.66 3.87 3.01
N GLY A 265 -7.14 4.11 1.80
CA GLY A 265 -6.48 3.60 0.60
C GLY A 265 -7.11 4.14 -0.66
N GLU A 266 -6.33 4.09 -1.73
CA GLU A 266 -6.71 4.57 -3.06
C GLU A 266 -6.70 3.44 -4.09
N SER A 267 -7.64 3.47 -5.04
CA SER A 267 -7.75 2.45 -6.09
C SER A 267 -7.95 1.04 -5.51
N ALA A 268 -7.11 0.06 -5.89
CA ALA A 268 -7.05 -1.25 -5.25
C ALA A 268 -6.80 -1.19 -3.73
N GLY A 269 -6.17 -0.13 -3.22
CA GLY A 269 -6.05 0.15 -1.79
C GLY A 269 -7.38 0.60 -1.17
N GLY A 270 -8.18 1.37 -1.90
CA GLY A 270 -9.56 1.73 -1.51
C GLY A 270 -10.48 0.51 -1.52
N SER A 271 -10.37 -0.32 -2.56
CA SER A 271 -11.04 -1.63 -2.62
C SER A 271 -10.58 -2.58 -1.51
N SER A 272 -9.30 -2.52 -1.13
CA SER A 272 -8.76 -3.23 0.04
C SER A 272 -9.41 -2.74 1.33
N VAL A 273 -9.49 -1.42 1.54
CA VAL A 273 -10.22 -0.84 2.68
C VAL A 273 -11.66 -1.35 2.71
N SER A 274 -12.37 -1.31 1.57
CA SER A 274 -13.71 -1.89 1.45
C SER A 274 -13.74 -3.36 1.88
N ALA A 275 -12.87 -4.20 1.34
CA ALA A 275 -12.79 -5.62 1.68
C ALA A 275 -12.56 -5.86 3.18
N LEU A 276 -11.63 -5.11 3.78
CA LEU A 276 -11.32 -5.19 5.19
C LEU A 276 -12.50 -4.72 6.05
N THR A 277 -13.32 -3.77 5.60
CA THR A 277 -14.54 -3.38 6.33
C THR A 277 -15.61 -4.46 6.37
N LEU A 278 -15.55 -5.44 5.46
CA LEU A 278 -16.56 -6.48 5.31
C LEU A 278 -16.14 -7.85 5.87
N SER A 279 -14.84 -8.14 5.90
CA SER A 279 -14.35 -9.43 6.39
C SER A 279 -14.53 -9.57 7.91
N PRO A 280 -15.01 -10.72 8.41
CA PRO A 280 -15.09 -10.94 9.85
C PRO A 280 -13.72 -11.02 10.53
N HIS A 281 -12.65 -11.34 9.79
CA HIS A 281 -11.28 -11.49 10.31
C HIS A 281 -10.62 -10.15 10.70
N THR A 282 -11.25 -9.04 10.37
CA THR A 282 -10.75 -7.68 10.61
C THR A 282 -11.65 -6.88 11.55
N ASN A 283 -12.72 -7.49 12.07
CA ASN A 283 -13.62 -6.84 13.02
C ASN A 283 -12.87 -6.37 14.26
N GLY A 284 -13.00 -5.08 14.59
CA GLY A 284 -12.37 -4.47 15.76
C GLY A 284 -10.91 -4.04 15.58
N LEU A 285 -10.29 -4.29 14.41
CA LEU A 285 -8.92 -3.84 14.13
C LEU A 285 -8.83 -2.35 13.76
N PHE A 286 -9.95 -1.72 13.41
CA PHE A 286 -10.03 -0.29 13.11
C PHE A 286 -11.42 0.27 13.40
N LYS A 287 -11.49 1.60 13.49
CA LYS A 287 -12.69 2.34 13.87
C LYS A 287 -13.32 3.11 12.72
N ARG A 288 -12.54 3.49 11.70
CA ARG A 288 -12.98 4.33 10.57
C ARG A 288 -12.31 3.91 9.27
N ALA A 289 -12.96 4.21 8.15
CA ALA A 289 -12.47 3.86 6.81
C ALA A 289 -12.56 5.05 5.84
N ILE A 290 -11.54 5.21 4.99
CA ILE A 290 -11.52 6.16 3.87
C ILE A 290 -11.23 5.40 2.58
N GLN A 291 -12.21 5.38 1.68
CA GLN A 291 -12.16 4.71 0.37
C GLN A 291 -12.02 5.75 -0.73
N MET A 292 -10.85 5.86 -1.33
CA MET A 292 -10.57 6.77 -2.44
C MET A 292 -10.61 5.97 -3.75
N SER A 293 -11.62 6.22 -4.59
CA SER A 293 -11.76 5.61 -5.92
C SER A 293 -11.64 4.08 -5.94
N GLY A 294 -12.20 3.38 -4.95
CA GLY A 294 -12.13 1.92 -4.88
C GLY A 294 -13.10 1.30 -3.87
N SER A 295 -13.83 0.28 -4.34
CA SER A 295 -14.79 -0.54 -3.57
C SER A 295 -14.63 -2.00 -3.94
N VAL A 296 -15.18 -2.92 -3.13
CA VAL A 296 -15.29 -4.33 -3.52
C VAL A 296 -16.24 -4.56 -4.71
N PHE A 297 -17.09 -3.57 -4.99
CA PHE A 297 -18.04 -3.59 -6.10
C PHE A 297 -17.37 -3.26 -7.44
N CYS A 298 -16.19 -2.61 -7.43
CA CYS A 298 -15.47 -2.28 -8.65
C CYS A 298 -15.12 -3.54 -9.44
N SER A 299 -15.22 -3.48 -10.78
CA SER A 299 -14.98 -4.63 -11.66
C SER A 299 -13.54 -5.16 -11.64
N PHE A 300 -12.56 -4.37 -11.19
CA PHE A 300 -11.19 -4.81 -10.95
C PHE A 300 -10.95 -5.39 -9.55
N SER A 301 -11.93 -5.34 -8.65
CA SER A 301 -11.76 -5.73 -7.24
C SER A 301 -12.17 -7.17 -6.96
N ILE A 302 -13.47 -7.51 -6.95
CA ILE A 302 -13.91 -8.89 -6.74
C ILE A 302 -14.40 -9.46 -8.06
N SER A 303 -13.76 -10.53 -8.53
CA SER A 303 -14.13 -11.22 -9.76
C SER A 303 -13.69 -12.67 -9.77
N GLU A 304 -14.60 -13.58 -10.11
CA GLU A 304 -14.29 -15.01 -10.29
C GLU A 304 -13.48 -15.30 -11.57
N ARG A 305 -13.31 -14.31 -12.46
CA ARG A 305 -12.44 -14.45 -13.65
C ARG A 305 -10.99 -14.75 -13.28
N ILE A 306 -10.57 -14.43 -12.05
CA ILE A 306 -9.25 -14.77 -11.54
C ILE A 306 -8.94 -16.27 -11.61
N GLY A 307 -9.95 -17.15 -11.57
CA GLY A 307 -9.76 -18.60 -11.74
C GLY A 307 -9.21 -18.95 -13.13
N GLU A 308 -9.80 -18.37 -14.18
CA GLU A 308 -9.33 -18.55 -15.57
C GLU A 308 -7.94 -17.95 -15.78
N GLU A 309 -7.70 -16.76 -15.23
CA GLU A 309 -6.38 -16.10 -15.31
C GLU A 309 -5.30 -16.88 -14.57
N SER A 310 -5.63 -17.45 -13.41
CA SER A 310 -4.73 -18.27 -12.61
C SER A 310 -4.42 -19.59 -13.32
N ALA A 311 -5.41 -20.25 -13.91
CA ALA A 311 -5.21 -21.46 -14.70
C ALA A 311 -4.28 -21.19 -15.91
N ARG A 312 -4.47 -20.06 -16.60
CA ARG A 312 -3.58 -19.63 -17.69
C ARG A 312 -2.15 -19.40 -17.19
N PHE A 313 -1.99 -18.73 -16.04
CA PHE A 313 -0.67 -18.52 -15.43
C PHE A 313 0.03 -19.84 -15.08
N ILE A 314 -0.69 -20.76 -14.44
CA ILE A 314 -0.21 -22.10 -14.07
C ILE A 314 0.22 -22.91 -15.30
N ASP A 315 -0.51 -22.79 -16.41
CA ASP A 315 -0.18 -23.44 -17.67
C ASP A 315 1.13 -22.90 -18.28
N VAL A 316 1.25 -21.58 -18.40
CA VAL A 316 2.40 -20.88 -18.99
C VAL A 316 3.67 -21.09 -18.17
N ILE A 317 3.60 -21.02 -16.84
CA ILE A 317 4.77 -21.26 -15.97
C ILE A 317 5.17 -22.75 -15.92
N GLY A 318 4.36 -23.64 -16.50
CA GLY A 318 4.63 -25.06 -16.64
C GLY A 318 4.35 -25.88 -15.37
N CYS A 319 3.39 -25.47 -14.54
CA CYS A 319 3.01 -26.15 -13.31
C CYS A 319 1.67 -26.90 -13.43
N LYS A 320 1.48 -27.64 -14.53
CA LYS A 320 0.26 -28.41 -14.80
C LYS A 320 0.10 -29.60 -13.83
N GLY A 321 -1.14 -29.99 -13.55
CA GLY A 321 -1.48 -31.13 -12.70
C GLY A 321 -2.71 -30.85 -11.84
N SER A 322 -2.91 -31.66 -10.81
CA SER A 322 -3.84 -31.38 -9.72
C SER A 322 -3.49 -30.08 -8.98
N PRO A 323 -4.43 -29.45 -8.27
CA PRO A 323 -4.17 -28.25 -7.46
C PRO A 323 -2.98 -28.38 -6.50
N GLU A 324 -2.82 -29.55 -5.87
CA GLU A 324 -1.70 -29.85 -4.96
C GLU A 324 -0.36 -29.94 -5.69
N GLU A 325 -0.34 -30.57 -6.86
CA GLU A 325 0.85 -30.65 -7.73
C GLU A 325 1.24 -29.27 -8.26
N ALA A 326 0.26 -28.47 -8.68
CA ALA A 326 0.45 -27.10 -9.14
C ALA A 326 1.03 -26.23 -8.03
N LYS A 327 0.44 -26.23 -6.82
CA LYS A 327 0.98 -25.49 -5.66
C LYS A 327 2.42 -25.89 -5.36
N LYS A 328 2.70 -27.20 -5.30
CA LYS A 328 4.04 -27.74 -5.03
C LYS A 328 5.06 -27.34 -6.09
N CYS A 329 4.67 -27.31 -7.36
CA CYS A 329 5.50 -26.83 -8.46
C CYS A 329 5.77 -25.33 -8.34
N LEU A 330 4.74 -24.52 -8.12
CA LEU A 330 4.82 -23.06 -8.01
C LEU A 330 5.74 -22.59 -6.87
N LYS A 331 5.78 -23.32 -5.75
CA LYS A 331 6.71 -23.05 -4.63
C LYS A 331 8.18 -23.22 -5.03
N LYS A 332 8.48 -24.07 -6.02
CA LYS A 332 9.85 -24.36 -6.49
C LYS A 332 10.33 -23.43 -7.60
N LYS A 333 9.41 -22.69 -8.24
CA LYS A 333 9.73 -21.76 -9.32
C LYS A 333 10.56 -20.58 -8.84
N THR A 334 11.41 -20.05 -9.68
CA THR A 334 12.18 -18.83 -9.39
C THR A 334 11.32 -17.58 -9.65
N LEU A 335 11.63 -16.46 -9.00
CA LEU A 335 10.98 -15.18 -9.31
C LEU A 335 11.13 -14.76 -10.78
N LYS A 336 12.24 -15.15 -11.41
CA LYS A 336 12.46 -14.92 -12.84
C LYS A 336 11.43 -15.67 -13.68
N GLU A 337 11.15 -16.94 -13.37
CA GLU A 337 10.12 -17.72 -14.07
C GLU A 337 8.72 -17.11 -13.86
N TYR A 338 8.40 -16.58 -12.67
CA TYR A 338 7.15 -15.84 -12.45
C TYR A 338 7.05 -14.60 -13.34
N ALA A 339 8.14 -13.82 -13.42
CA ALA A 339 8.19 -12.61 -14.24
C ALA A 339 8.09 -12.92 -15.74
N GLU A 340 8.78 -13.97 -16.21
CA GLU A 340 8.73 -14.44 -17.60
C GLU A 340 7.33 -14.92 -17.98
N ALA A 341 6.69 -15.75 -17.14
CA ALA A 341 5.32 -16.22 -17.37
C ALA A 341 4.32 -15.07 -17.40
N HIS A 342 4.45 -14.09 -16.50
CA HIS A 342 3.58 -12.92 -16.52
C HIS A 342 3.79 -12.06 -17.78
N ALA A 343 5.05 -11.84 -18.17
CA ALA A 343 5.39 -11.08 -19.38
C ALA A 343 4.84 -11.74 -20.66
N GLU A 344 4.86 -13.06 -20.74
CA GLU A 344 4.28 -13.83 -21.84
C GLU A 344 2.75 -13.65 -21.92
N ILE A 345 2.08 -13.62 -20.77
CA ILE A 345 0.61 -13.47 -20.71
C ILE A 345 0.18 -12.03 -21.03
N GLY A 346 0.95 -11.04 -20.59
CA GLY A 346 0.68 -9.60 -20.78
C GLY A 346 -0.61 -9.11 -20.12
N PRO A 347 -1.03 -7.85 -20.31
CA PRO A 347 -2.27 -7.30 -19.75
C PRO A 347 -3.56 -7.93 -20.32
N ALA A 348 -4.66 -7.86 -19.56
CA ALA A 348 -5.99 -8.33 -20.00
C ALA A 348 -6.66 -7.32 -20.95
N VAL A 349 -6.24 -7.29 -22.20
CA VAL A 349 -6.71 -6.34 -23.22
C VAL A 349 -8.19 -6.51 -23.62
N ASP A 350 -8.88 -7.54 -23.12
CA ASP A 350 -10.33 -7.72 -23.27
C ASP A 350 -11.14 -7.03 -22.14
N ARG A 351 -10.47 -6.37 -21.19
CA ARG A 351 -11.09 -5.69 -20.04
C ARG A 351 -10.97 -4.17 -20.12
N ILE A 352 -11.92 -3.46 -19.52
CA ILE A 352 -11.92 -1.98 -19.45
C ILE A 352 -10.65 -1.44 -18.76
N ILE A 353 -10.15 -2.15 -17.75
CA ILE A 353 -8.80 -1.98 -17.22
C ILE A 353 -8.07 -3.32 -17.33
N GLY A 354 -6.84 -3.30 -17.84
CA GLY A 354 -6.00 -4.45 -18.17
C GLY A 354 -5.53 -5.36 -17.03
N LEU A 355 -6.16 -5.29 -15.86
CA LEU A 355 -5.76 -6.04 -14.66
C LEU A 355 -6.30 -7.48 -14.72
N ARG A 356 -5.47 -8.43 -14.29
CA ARG A 356 -5.76 -9.87 -14.20
C ARG A 356 -5.96 -10.34 -12.79
N TYR A 357 -5.17 -9.83 -11.85
CA TYR A 357 -5.16 -10.30 -10.48
C TYR A 357 -6.07 -9.44 -9.60
N ASN A 358 -6.94 -10.10 -8.84
CA ASN A 358 -7.93 -9.45 -8.02
C ASN A 358 -8.41 -10.41 -6.90
N PRO A 359 -8.92 -9.90 -5.77
CA PRO A 359 -9.63 -10.70 -4.78
C PRO A 359 -10.83 -11.50 -5.33
N ARG A 360 -11.24 -12.56 -4.64
CA ARG A 360 -12.43 -13.38 -4.99
C ARG A 360 -13.18 -13.87 -3.76
N ILE A 361 -14.44 -14.31 -3.93
CA ILE A 361 -15.21 -14.88 -2.82
C ILE A 361 -14.72 -16.30 -2.56
N ASP A 362 -13.98 -16.48 -1.47
CA ASP A 362 -13.26 -17.72 -1.15
C ASP A 362 -13.96 -18.61 -0.10
N GLY A 363 -15.00 -18.11 0.55
CA GLY A 363 -15.69 -18.80 1.63
C GLY A 363 -14.94 -18.77 2.97
N ASP A 364 -13.89 -17.97 3.09
CA ASP A 364 -13.10 -17.80 4.32
C ASP A 364 -12.85 -16.32 4.63
N PHE A 365 -12.00 -15.65 3.83
CA PHE A 365 -11.80 -14.21 3.99
C PHE A 365 -13.10 -13.45 3.66
N PHE A 366 -13.78 -13.89 2.60
CA PHE A 366 -15.14 -13.51 2.27
C PHE A 366 -16.05 -14.73 2.44
N PRO A 367 -16.72 -14.88 3.60
CA PRO A 367 -17.49 -16.08 3.91
C PRO A 367 -18.82 -16.20 3.15
N SER A 368 -19.29 -15.12 2.52
CA SER A 368 -20.57 -15.06 1.81
C SER A 368 -20.55 -14.03 0.69
N ASP A 369 -21.69 -13.81 0.02
CA ASP A 369 -21.84 -12.76 -0.98
C ASP A 369 -21.72 -11.34 -0.37
N LEU A 370 -21.42 -10.36 -1.22
CA LEU A 370 -21.17 -8.98 -0.80
C LEU A 370 -22.35 -8.36 -0.04
N HIS A 371 -23.59 -8.67 -0.44
CA HIS A 371 -24.78 -8.10 0.18
C HIS A 371 -24.97 -8.61 1.61
N THR A 372 -24.77 -9.91 1.81
CA THR A 372 -24.77 -10.52 3.15
C THR A 372 -23.65 -9.94 4.02
N MET A 373 -22.43 -9.80 3.47
CA MET A 373 -21.32 -9.23 4.24
C MET A 373 -21.53 -7.77 4.66
N ILE A 374 -22.11 -6.91 3.80
CA ILE A 374 -22.44 -5.52 4.18
C ILE A 374 -23.47 -5.47 5.32
N LYS A 375 -24.47 -6.36 5.25
CA LYS A 375 -25.50 -6.47 6.29
C LYS A 375 -24.91 -6.90 7.63
N ASP A 376 -23.96 -7.84 7.65
CA ASP A 376 -23.46 -8.46 8.87
C ASP A 376 -22.30 -7.68 9.50
N ALA A 377 -21.41 -7.08 8.70
CA ALA A 377 -20.21 -6.41 9.17
C ALA A 377 -20.48 -5.19 10.07
N PRO A 378 -19.60 -4.81 11.02
CA PRO A 378 -19.80 -3.67 11.92
C PRO A 378 -19.96 -2.33 11.20
N LYS A 379 -20.90 -1.49 11.65
CA LYS A 379 -21.35 -0.28 10.95
C LYS A 379 -20.43 0.87 11.33
N ILE A 380 -19.25 0.96 10.71
CA ILE A 380 -18.26 1.98 11.02
C ILE A 380 -18.40 3.22 10.12
N PRO A 381 -18.04 4.43 10.61
CA PRO A 381 -17.98 5.62 9.77
C PRO A 381 -17.04 5.41 8.57
N THR A 382 -17.53 5.77 7.39
CA THR A 382 -16.80 5.61 6.12
C THR A 382 -16.86 6.90 5.30
N ILE A 383 -15.71 7.39 4.85
CA ILE A 383 -15.62 8.31 3.71
C ILE A 383 -15.45 7.47 2.44
N SER A 384 -16.19 7.81 1.40
CA SER A 384 -16.13 7.14 0.11
C SER A 384 -16.19 8.19 -1.00
N GLY A 385 -15.32 8.14 -2.00
CA GLY A 385 -15.40 9.14 -3.06
C GLY A 385 -14.64 8.79 -4.31
N ILE A 386 -14.82 9.66 -5.30
CA ILE A 386 -14.33 9.48 -6.67
C ILE A 386 -13.86 10.82 -7.23
N THR A 387 -13.12 10.73 -8.33
CA THR A 387 -12.68 11.87 -9.13
C THR A 387 -13.61 12.11 -10.32
N THR A 388 -13.60 13.31 -10.87
CA THR A 388 -14.47 13.70 -11.99
C THR A 388 -14.18 12.96 -13.31
N ALA A 389 -12.95 12.50 -13.51
CA ALA A 389 -12.46 11.87 -14.73
C ALA A 389 -11.56 10.66 -14.44
N GLU A 390 -12.03 9.74 -13.59
CA GLU A 390 -11.33 8.51 -13.15
C GLU A 390 -10.54 7.81 -14.27
N MET A 391 -11.19 7.49 -15.38
CA MET A 391 -10.56 6.75 -16.47
C MET A 391 -9.66 7.59 -17.38
N GLY A 392 -9.48 8.89 -17.11
CA GLY A 392 -8.71 9.78 -17.97
C GLY A 392 -7.26 9.33 -18.16
N ALA A 393 -6.57 9.00 -17.06
CA ALA A 393 -5.21 8.49 -17.13
C ALA A 393 -5.13 7.14 -17.86
N PHE A 394 -6.06 6.23 -17.57
CA PHE A 394 -6.08 4.88 -18.11
C PHE A 394 -6.35 4.85 -19.62
N VAL A 395 -7.27 5.70 -20.10
CA VAL A 395 -7.63 5.82 -21.51
C VAL A 395 -6.52 6.50 -22.31
N LEU A 396 -5.91 7.56 -21.78
CA LEU A 396 -5.04 8.43 -22.57
C LEU A 396 -3.56 8.02 -22.53
N PHE A 397 -3.06 7.49 -21.42
CA PHE A 397 -1.61 7.31 -21.20
C PHE A 397 -1.13 5.87 -21.21
N ASN A 398 -1.98 4.93 -21.61
CA ASN A 398 -1.61 3.53 -21.82
C ASN A 398 -1.69 3.15 -23.31
N GLU A 399 -0.91 2.15 -23.70
CA GLU A 399 -1.04 1.47 -24.99
C GLU A 399 -0.99 -0.04 -24.78
N ASN A 400 -1.97 -0.77 -25.32
CA ASN A 400 -2.10 -2.22 -25.20
C ASN A 400 -2.16 -2.74 -23.76
N PHE A 401 -2.67 -1.91 -22.85
CA PHE A 401 -2.97 -2.28 -21.48
C PHE A 401 -4.43 -2.70 -21.36
N SER A 402 -5.37 -1.90 -21.89
CA SER A 402 -6.80 -2.11 -21.72
C SER A 402 -7.58 -2.12 -23.05
N LEU A 403 -8.85 -2.51 -22.97
CA LEU A 403 -9.79 -2.53 -24.09
C LEU A 403 -10.05 -1.14 -24.69
N ILE A 404 -9.91 -0.08 -23.88
CA ILE A 404 -10.33 1.28 -24.25
C ILE A 404 -9.18 2.29 -24.30
N ASP A 405 -7.94 1.80 -24.42
CA ASP A 405 -6.78 2.64 -24.61
C ASP A 405 -6.89 3.45 -25.91
N VAL A 406 -6.62 4.75 -25.84
CA VAL A 406 -6.51 5.63 -26.99
C VAL A 406 -5.12 6.24 -27.02
N PRO A 407 -4.22 5.72 -27.88
CA PRO A 407 -2.85 6.22 -27.94
C PRO A 407 -2.82 7.69 -28.38
N GLN A 408 -1.82 8.43 -27.91
CA GLN A 408 -1.71 9.88 -28.13
C GLN A 408 -1.84 10.31 -29.60
N ARG A 409 -1.27 9.53 -30.52
CA ARG A 409 -1.36 9.77 -31.97
C ARG A 409 -2.78 9.77 -32.54
N LYS A 410 -3.75 9.18 -31.82
CA LYS A 410 -5.16 9.12 -32.21
C LYS A 410 -6.03 10.16 -31.51
N TRP A 411 -5.51 10.92 -30.54
CA TRP A 411 -6.32 11.89 -29.81
C TRP A 411 -7.00 12.86 -30.77
N ASN A 412 -6.25 13.58 -31.61
CA ASN A 412 -6.83 14.60 -32.50
C ASN A 412 -7.79 14.07 -33.56
N SER A 413 -7.72 12.78 -33.90
CA SER A 413 -8.60 12.12 -34.88
C SER A 413 -9.73 11.30 -34.26
N PHE A 414 -9.79 11.20 -32.92
CA PHE A 414 -10.85 10.50 -32.21
C PHE A 414 -12.20 11.17 -32.48
N ASN A 415 -13.21 10.39 -32.82
CA ASN A 415 -14.48 10.89 -33.34
C ASN A 415 -15.66 9.98 -32.92
N GLU A 416 -16.86 10.31 -33.38
CA GLU A 416 -18.08 9.56 -33.08
C GLU A 416 -17.96 8.07 -33.38
N ALA A 417 -17.43 7.72 -34.56
CA ALA A 417 -17.28 6.33 -34.97
C ALA A 417 -16.27 5.58 -34.08
N SER A 418 -15.20 6.26 -33.66
CA SER A 418 -14.20 5.71 -32.74
C SER A 418 -14.80 5.41 -31.37
N LEU A 419 -15.61 6.34 -30.83
CA LEU A 419 -16.35 6.13 -29.59
C LEU A 419 -17.35 4.97 -29.73
N GLN A 420 -18.16 4.96 -30.80
CA GLN A 420 -19.13 3.90 -31.03
C GLN A 420 -18.48 2.52 -31.12
N ASP A 421 -17.33 2.38 -31.77
CA ASP A 421 -16.58 1.10 -31.84
C ASP A 421 -16.15 0.61 -30.46
N LEU A 422 -15.60 1.49 -29.63
CA LEU A 422 -15.19 1.13 -28.26
C LEU A 422 -16.40 0.82 -27.36
N LEU A 423 -17.49 1.58 -27.47
CA LEU A 423 -18.72 1.29 -26.73
C LEU A 423 -19.29 -0.08 -27.11
N LYS A 424 -19.30 -0.45 -28.41
CA LYS A 424 -19.71 -1.79 -28.86
C LYS A 424 -18.89 -2.89 -28.17
N LYS A 425 -17.56 -2.71 -28.11
CA LYS A 425 -16.65 -3.65 -27.45
C LYS A 425 -16.92 -3.76 -25.96
N MET A 426 -17.12 -2.62 -25.26
CA MET A 426 -17.44 -2.60 -23.83
C MET A 426 -18.75 -3.33 -23.52
N SER A 427 -19.76 -3.19 -24.39
CA SER A 427 -21.07 -3.82 -24.21
C SER A 427 -21.20 -5.22 -24.83
N ALA A 428 -20.15 -5.78 -25.44
CA ALA A 428 -20.26 -6.94 -26.31
C ALA A 428 -20.83 -8.21 -25.64
N ARG A 429 -20.72 -8.30 -24.31
CA ARG A 429 -21.19 -9.43 -23.50
C ARG A 429 -22.60 -9.22 -22.92
N VAL A 430 -23.18 -8.03 -23.08
CA VAL A 430 -24.45 -7.65 -22.49
C VAL A 430 -25.39 -7.25 -23.60
N LYS A 431 -26.43 -8.06 -23.82
CA LYS A 431 -27.37 -7.84 -24.91
C LYS A 431 -28.08 -6.49 -24.73
N ASP A 432 -28.34 -5.81 -25.84
CA ASP A 432 -29.07 -4.53 -25.93
C ASP A 432 -28.44 -3.33 -25.19
N LEU A 433 -27.33 -3.52 -24.46
CA LEU A 433 -26.64 -2.46 -23.73
C LEU A 433 -26.00 -1.42 -24.66
N TYR A 434 -25.46 -1.85 -25.81
CA TYR A 434 -24.84 -0.95 -26.77
C TYR A 434 -25.77 0.20 -27.19
N GLU A 435 -27.02 -0.10 -27.53
CA GLU A 435 -27.97 0.91 -28.03
C GLU A 435 -28.28 1.96 -26.95
N LEU A 436 -28.36 1.53 -25.70
CA LEU A 436 -28.54 2.42 -24.55
C LEU A 436 -27.31 3.31 -24.35
N MET A 437 -26.12 2.72 -24.34
CA MET A 437 -24.86 3.47 -24.21
C MET A 437 -24.66 4.44 -25.38
N ALA A 438 -24.96 4.04 -26.61
CA ALA A 438 -24.87 4.90 -27.79
C ALA A 438 -25.84 6.09 -27.67
N LYS A 439 -27.09 5.84 -27.23
CA LYS A 439 -28.05 6.92 -26.97
C LYS A 439 -27.53 7.89 -25.90
N PHE A 440 -26.95 7.37 -24.82
CA PHE A 440 -26.58 8.15 -23.65
C PHE A 440 -25.22 8.87 -23.76
N TYR A 441 -24.18 8.22 -24.28
CA TYR A 441 -22.84 8.81 -24.35
C TYR A 441 -22.56 9.48 -25.69
N VAL A 442 -23.18 9.02 -26.78
CA VAL A 442 -22.91 9.54 -28.14
C VAL A 442 -23.94 10.60 -28.55
N LYS A 443 -25.23 10.28 -28.41
CA LYS A 443 -26.32 11.11 -28.97
C LYS A 443 -26.75 12.23 -28.02
N ARG A 444 -26.74 11.99 -26.70
CA ARG A 444 -27.08 12.99 -25.69
C ARG A 444 -26.07 14.14 -25.73
N THR A 445 -26.54 15.31 -26.13
CA THR A 445 -25.74 16.53 -26.11
C THR A 445 -26.55 17.69 -25.59
N ALA A 446 -25.93 18.55 -24.78
CA ALA A 446 -26.51 19.85 -24.49
C ALA A 446 -26.48 20.70 -25.77
N LYS A 447 -27.42 21.64 -25.92
CA LYS A 447 -27.55 22.47 -27.13
C LYS A 447 -26.28 23.26 -27.49
N SER A 448 -25.36 23.44 -26.53
CA SER A 448 -24.11 24.21 -26.65
C SER A 448 -22.83 23.37 -26.78
N GLU A 449 -22.90 22.03 -26.79
CA GLU A 449 -21.71 21.19 -26.87
C GLU A 449 -21.16 21.09 -28.30
N PHE A 450 -19.87 21.38 -28.48
CA PHE A 450 -19.18 21.21 -29.75
C PHE A 450 -18.59 19.79 -29.84
N LYS A 451 -19.09 18.99 -30.79
CA LYS A 451 -18.72 17.58 -31.00
C LYS A 451 -17.34 17.40 -31.67
N ASN A 452 -16.28 17.78 -30.96
CA ASN A 452 -14.89 17.54 -31.38
C ASN A 452 -14.31 16.26 -30.74
N SER A 453 -13.02 16.01 -30.97
CA SER A 453 -12.33 14.87 -30.36
C SER A 453 -12.37 14.89 -28.83
N SER A 454 -12.12 16.05 -28.20
CA SER A 454 -12.15 16.22 -26.75
C SER A 454 -13.50 15.80 -26.15
N PHE A 455 -14.60 16.19 -26.80
CA PHE A 455 -15.94 15.73 -26.44
C PHE A 455 -16.04 14.20 -26.46
N TYR A 456 -15.69 13.53 -27.56
CA TYR A 456 -15.83 12.07 -27.67
C TYR A 456 -14.88 11.31 -26.74
N LEU A 457 -13.67 11.80 -26.52
CA LEU A 457 -12.72 11.22 -25.55
C LEU A 457 -13.24 11.38 -24.11
N THR A 458 -13.80 12.53 -23.78
CA THR A 458 -14.44 12.76 -22.48
C THR A 458 -15.59 11.78 -22.26
N ARG A 459 -16.44 11.56 -23.27
CA ARG A 459 -17.52 10.56 -23.20
C ARG A 459 -17.03 9.12 -23.06
N LEU A 460 -15.88 8.77 -23.65
CA LEU A 460 -15.24 7.47 -23.41
C LEU A 460 -14.75 7.35 -21.95
N VAL A 461 -14.10 8.40 -21.43
CA VAL A 461 -13.62 8.45 -20.04
C VAL A 461 -14.78 8.37 -19.05
N GLU A 462 -15.89 9.05 -19.31
CA GLU A 462 -17.11 8.95 -18.50
C GLU A 462 -17.68 7.52 -18.53
N ALA A 463 -17.84 6.92 -19.71
CA ALA A 463 -18.41 5.58 -19.84
C ALA A 463 -17.54 4.51 -19.15
N GLY A 464 -16.22 4.58 -19.33
CA GLY A 464 -15.29 3.69 -18.63
C GLY A 464 -15.31 3.93 -17.12
N GLY A 465 -15.27 5.20 -16.70
CA GLY A 465 -15.27 5.59 -15.29
C GLY A 465 -16.55 5.16 -14.57
N ASP A 466 -17.70 5.25 -15.24
CA ASP A 466 -18.97 4.84 -14.67
C ASP A 466 -19.02 3.32 -14.41
N ILE A 467 -18.57 2.50 -15.36
CA ILE A 467 -18.56 1.04 -15.19
C ILE A 467 -17.51 0.60 -14.17
N THR A 468 -16.36 1.26 -14.13
CA THR A 468 -15.23 0.77 -13.33
C THR A 468 -15.19 1.31 -11.90
N PHE A 469 -15.58 2.57 -11.70
CA PHE A 469 -15.44 3.28 -10.42
C PHE A 469 -16.76 3.88 -9.95
N ASN A 470 -17.36 4.79 -10.72
CA ASN A 470 -18.40 5.69 -10.19
C ASN A 470 -19.67 4.93 -9.76
N VAL A 471 -20.21 4.07 -10.63
CA VAL A 471 -21.43 3.32 -10.32
C VAL A 471 -21.16 2.27 -9.23
N PRO A 472 -20.10 1.45 -9.29
CA PRO A 472 -19.77 0.52 -8.21
C PRO A 472 -19.61 1.17 -6.83
N MET A 473 -18.88 2.29 -6.76
CA MET A 473 -18.70 3.06 -5.53
C MET A 473 -20.04 3.54 -4.98
N PHE A 474 -20.91 4.06 -5.86
CA PHE A 474 -22.23 4.52 -5.46
C PHE A 474 -23.14 3.36 -5.03
N GLN A 475 -23.06 2.20 -5.68
CA GLN A 475 -23.79 0.99 -5.28
C GLN A 475 -23.41 0.52 -3.88
N GLU A 476 -22.11 0.42 -3.57
CA GLU A 476 -21.66 0.06 -2.21
C GLU A 476 -22.18 1.09 -1.19
N ALA A 477 -22.08 2.38 -1.48
CA ALA A 477 -22.53 3.44 -0.58
C ALA A 477 -24.03 3.38 -0.29
N LEU A 478 -24.86 3.16 -1.32
CA LEU A 478 -26.31 3.01 -1.16
C LEU A 478 -26.65 1.75 -0.36
N GLU A 479 -25.98 0.64 -0.61
CA GLU A 479 -26.24 -0.60 0.13
C GLU A 479 -25.80 -0.50 1.59
N LYS A 480 -24.66 0.16 1.85
CA LYS A 480 -24.23 0.52 3.21
C LYS A 480 -25.26 1.41 3.89
N LEU A 481 -25.78 2.43 3.20
CA LEU A 481 -26.85 3.30 3.71
C LEU A 481 -28.12 2.50 4.09
N GLU A 482 -28.57 1.59 3.21
CA GLU A 482 -29.73 0.72 3.46
C GLU A 482 -29.53 -0.18 4.69
N ASN A 483 -28.28 -0.54 5.01
CA ASN A 483 -27.91 -1.33 6.19
C ASN A 483 -27.47 -0.48 7.40
N GLY A 484 -27.72 0.83 7.39
CA GLY A 484 -27.52 1.72 8.52
C GLY A 484 -26.07 2.19 8.76
N TRP A 485 -25.20 2.10 7.75
CA TRP A 485 -23.84 2.60 7.85
C TRP A 485 -23.77 4.13 7.74
N PRO A 486 -22.90 4.82 8.50
CA PRO A 486 -22.60 6.23 8.29
C PRO A 486 -21.60 6.39 7.13
N VAL A 487 -22.08 6.85 5.98
CA VAL A 487 -21.27 7.04 4.76
C VAL A 487 -21.24 8.52 4.35
N HIS A 488 -20.04 9.05 4.11
CA HIS A 488 -19.80 10.41 3.64
C HIS A 488 -19.25 10.35 2.22
N LEU A 489 -19.96 10.94 1.25
CA LEU A 489 -19.55 10.93 -0.16
C LEU A 489 -18.79 12.19 -0.55
N TYR A 490 -17.74 12.08 -1.38
CA TYR A 490 -17.17 13.23 -2.11
C TYR A 490 -17.04 12.98 -3.60
N LEU A 491 -17.10 14.08 -4.36
CA LEU A 491 -16.66 14.16 -5.75
C LEU A 491 -15.51 15.16 -5.81
N GLU A 492 -14.32 14.70 -6.19
CA GLU A 492 -13.16 15.57 -6.41
C GLU A 492 -13.22 16.23 -7.79
N VAL A 493 -13.35 17.55 -7.78
CA VAL A 493 -13.50 18.38 -8.98
C VAL A 493 -12.22 19.13 -9.31
N PHE A 494 -11.48 19.57 -8.29
CA PHE A 494 -10.25 20.32 -8.51
C PHE A 494 -9.13 19.44 -9.06
N TYR A 495 -8.38 20.00 -10.01
CA TYR A 495 -7.18 19.38 -10.54
C TYR A 495 -6.21 20.44 -11.05
N ASN A 496 -4.93 20.09 -11.07
CA ASN A 496 -3.91 20.95 -11.63
C ASN A 496 -4.00 20.98 -13.16
N LYS A 497 -4.27 22.15 -13.74
CA LYS A 497 -4.32 22.35 -15.20
C LYS A 497 -2.95 22.54 -15.84
N ASN A 498 -1.95 22.97 -15.05
CA ASN A 498 -0.61 23.28 -15.56
C ASN A 498 0.08 22.00 -16.06
N GLY A 499 0.62 22.03 -17.28
CA GLY A 499 1.26 20.87 -17.91
C GLY A 499 0.28 19.88 -18.55
N ARG A 500 -1.02 20.20 -18.60
CA ARG A 500 -2.07 19.41 -19.28
C ARG A 500 -2.65 20.13 -20.51
N GLU A 501 -1.96 21.12 -21.06
CA GLU A 501 -2.45 21.97 -22.17
C GLU A 501 -2.80 21.17 -23.43
N ASN A 502 -2.13 20.03 -23.64
CA ASN A 502 -2.36 19.14 -24.79
C ASN A 502 -3.17 17.89 -24.44
N VAL A 503 -3.71 17.79 -23.22
CA VAL A 503 -4.51 16.65 -22.78
C VAL A 503 -5.98 16.95 -23.13
N PRO A 504 -6.62 16.15 -23.99
CA PRO A 504 -7.94 16.49 -24.55
C PRO A 504 -9.10 16.26 -23.58
N VAL A 505 -8.85 15.76 -22.37
CA VAL A 505 -9.88 15.50 -21.35
C VAL A 505 -9.54 16.31 -20.11
N GLU A 506 -10.51 17.10 -19.67
CA GLU A 506 -10.48 17.88 -18.44
C GLU A 506 -10.98 17.07 -17.24
N GLY A 507 -10.69 17.54 -16.03
CA GLY A 507 -11.10 16.90 -14.77
C GLY A 507 -9.96 16.24 -14.01
N ALA A 508 -10.25 15.95 -12.74
CA ALA A 508 -9.39 15.19 -11.85
C ALA A 508 -9.34 13.73 -12.32
N PHE A 509 -8.14 13.25 -12.61
CA PHE A 509 -7.93 11.84 -12.98
C PHE A 509 -7.77 10.98 -11.74
N HIS A 510 -7.88 9.66 -11.91
CA HIS A 510 -7.70 8.69 -10.82
C HIS A 510 -6.42 8.94 -10.00
N GLY A 511 -6.56 9.01 -8.68
CA GLY A 511 -5.47 9.26 -7.73
C GLY A 511 -5.01 10.71 -7.64
N ASN A 512 -5.79 11.68 -8.14
CA ASN A 512 -5.46 13.12 -8.08
C ASN A 512 -5.26 13.60 -6.64
N GLU A 513 -6.03 13.12 -5.68
CA GLU A 513 -5.88 13.51 -4.28
C GLU A 513 -4.54 13.05 -3.68
N LEU A 514 -3.93 11.98 -4.19
CA LEU A 514 -2.67 11.44 -3.67
C LEU A 514 -1.50 12.40 -3.83
N THR A 515 -1.47 13.23 -4.88
CA THR A 515 -0.39 14.21 -5.06
C THR A 515 -0.47 15.38 -4.07
N TYR A 516 -1.65 15.61 -3.47
CA TYR A 516 -1.82 16.57 -2.39
C TYR A 516 -1.48 15.95 -1.03
N LEU A 517 -1.75 14.66 -0.85
CA LEU A 517 -1.44 13.92 0.38
C LEU A 517 0.06 13.61 0.54
N PHE A 518 0.71 13.15 -0.53
CA PHE A 518 2.04 12.53 -0.49
C PHE A 518 3.07 13.18 -1.42
N GLY A 519 2.71 14.29 -2.06
CA GLY A 519 3.53 14.94 -3.07
C GLY A 519 3.50 14.20 -4.41
N ARG A 520 4.27 14.69 -5.39
CA ARG A 520 4.20 14.19 -6.77
C ARG A 520 4.61 12.71 -6.88
N LEU A 521 3.63 11.84 -7.17
CA LEU A 521 3.86 10.40 -7.34
C LEU A 521 4.03 9.99 -8.81
N TRP A 522 3.41 10.74 -9.73
CA TRP A 522 3.44 10.41 -11.16
C TRP A 522 3.87 11.62 -12.00
N LYS A 523 4.30 11.35 -13.23
CA LYS A 523 4.65 12.43 -14.16
C LYS A 523 3.40 13.19 -14.63
N ILE A 524 2.29 12.48 -14.83
CA ILE A 524 1.06 13.01 -15.47
C ILE A 524 0.11 13.70 -14.50
N ILE A 525 0.21 13.41 -13.20
CA ILE A 525 -0.62 13.98 -12.14
C ILE A 525 0.34 14.64 -11.13
N ASP A 526 0.17 15.94 -10.91
CA ASP A 526 0.98 16.74 -9.99
C ASP A 526 0.08 17.73 -9.26
N SER A 527 0.42 18.10 -8.03
CA SER A 527 -0.39 19.02 -7.24
C SER A 527 -0.21 20.44 -7.77
N ALA A 528 -1.29 21.21 -7.79
CA ALA A 528 -1.21 22.64 -8.09
C ALA A 528 -0.46 23.34 -6.94
N LYS A 529 0.47 24.23 -7.30
CA LYS A 529 1.35 24.94 -6.35
C LYS A 529 0.99 26.42 -6.18
N ASP A 530 -0.02 26.87 -6.91
CA ASP A 530 -0.62 28.19 -6.77
C ASP A 530 -1.51 28.25 -5.52
N ASP A 531 -2.06 29.43 -5.23
CA ASP A 531 -2.89 29.65 -4.04
C ASP A 531 -4.13 28.75 -4.04
N ASP A 532 -4.68 28.45 -5.21
CA ASP A 532 -5.82 27.54 -5.38
C ASP A 532 -5.44 26.12 -4.99
N GLY A 533 -4.29 25.63 -5.47
CA GLY A 533 -3.73 24.35 -5.08
C GLY A 533 -3.44 24.22 -3.59
N ILE A 534 -2.94 25.30 -2.96
CA ILE A 534 -2.71 25.34 -1.51
C ILE A 534 -4.04 25.27 -0.73
N ARG A 535 -5.06 26.02 -1.18
CA ARG A 535 -6.40 25.98 -0.55
C ARG A 535 -7.07 24.61 -0.73
N PHE A 536 -6.98 24.04 -1.93
CA PHE A 536 -7.50 22.69 -2.18
C PHE A 536 -6.79 21.65 -1.32
N LYS A 537 -5.45 21.68 -1.27
CA LYS A 537 -4.65 20.81 -0.39
C LYS A 537 -5.18 20.89 1.04
N LYS A 538 -5.38 22.10 1.57
CA LYS A 538 -5.92 22.32 2.91
C LYS A 538 -7.30 21.67 3.09
N ASN A 539 -8.20 21.81 2.10
CA ASN A 539 -9.54 21.22 2.17
C ASN A 539 -9.51 19.69 2.27
N VAL A 540 -8.62 19.02 1.50
CA VAL A 540 -8.42 17.57 1.61
C VAL A 540 -7.97 17.18 3.03
N PHE A 541 -6.97 17.89 3.59
CA PHE A 541 -6.48 17.61 4.95
C PHE A 541 -7.50 17.90 6.03
N ASP A 542 -8.18 19.04 5.98
CA ASP A 542 -9.23 19.38 6.95
C ASP A 542 -10.26 18.24 7.01
N GLY A 543 -10.74 17.77 5.86
CA GLY A 543 -11.72 16.69 5.77
C GLY A 543 -11.20 15.36 6.34
N PHE A 544 -10.07 14.86 5.83
CA PHE A 544 -9.57 13.54 6.19
C PHE A 544 -9.06 13.46 7.63
N LEU A 545 -8.38 14.52 8.11
CA LEU A 545 -7.83 14.54 9.47
C LEU A 545 -8.91 14.81 10.51
N SER A 546 -9.90 15.66 10.26
CA SER A 546 -11.04 15.83 11.18
C SER A 546 -11.86 14.54 11.28
N PHE A 547 -12.05 13.83 10.17
CA PHE A 547 -12.70 12.53 10.15
C PHE A 547 -11.91 11.48 10.94
N ALA A 548 -10.60 11.37 10.73
CA ALA A 548 -9.78 10.40 11.45
C ALA A 548 -9.79 10.63 12.97
N ARG A 549 -9.91 11.89 13.42
CA ARG A 549 -10.04 12.24 14.85
C ARG A 549 -11.43 11.97 15.42
N THR A 550 -12.48 12.35 14.69
CA THR A 550 -13.83 12.50 15.29
C THR A 550 -14.89 11.60 14.66
N GLY A 551 -14.63 11.05 13.48
CA GLY A 551 -15.62 10.38 12.63
C GLY A 551 -16.54 11.33 11.88
N LYS A 552 -16.32 12.64 11.98
CA LYS A 552 -17.10 13.68 11.30
C LYS A 552 -16.16 14.56 10.48
N PRO A 553 -16.20 14.48 9.14
CA PRO A 553 -15.34 15.30 8.31
C PRO A 553 -15.84 16.76 8.28
N ILE A 554 -14.90 17.70 8.30
CA ILE A 554 -15.17 19.14 8.23
C ILE A 554 -14.14 19.76 7.29
N VAL A 555 -14.59 20.63 6.38
CA VAL A 555 -13.73 21.40 5.48
C VAL A 555 -14.01 22.89 5.68
N GLY A 556 -13.04 23.63 6.24
CA GLY A 556 -13.30 24.99 6.70
C GLY A 556 -14.48 25.04 7.70
N ASN A 557 -15.56 25.73 7.31
CA ASN A 557 -16.80 25.80 8.09
C ASN A 557 -17.90 24.84 7.60
N VAL A 558 -17.61 24.02 6.59
CA VAL A 558 -18.56 23.09 5.98
C VAL A 558 -18.48 21.74 6.69
N SER A 559 -19.55 21.37 7.38
CA SER A 559 -19.72 20.00 7.88
C SER A 559 -20.01 19.08 6.70
N TRP A 560 -19.16 18.09 6.46
CA TRP A 560 -19.34 17.08 5.43
C TRP A 560 -20.38 16.06 5.90
N ALA A 561 -21.66 16.34 5.65
CA ALA A 561 -22.76 15.51 6.14
C ALA A 561 -22.81 14.14 5.43
N PRO A 562 -23.19 13.06 6.14
CA PRO A 562 -23.36 11.74 5.52
C PRO A 562 -24.60 11.71 4.61
N ILE A 563 -24.66 10.70 3.75
CA ILE A 563 -25.88 10.36 3.00
C ILE A 563 -26.97 9.86 3.95
N THR A 564 -28.22 10.08 3.55
CA THR A 564 -29.41 9.69 4.32
C THR A 564 -30.47 9.13 3.36
N PRO A 565 -31.48 8.39 3.83
CA PRO A 565 -32.56 7.93 2.94
C PRO A 565 -33.26 9.08 2.19
N GLN A 566 -33.33 10.27 2.79
CA GLN A 566 -33.91 11.47 2.16
C GLN A 566 -32.97 12.14 1.15
N LYS A 567 -31.66 11.95 1.32
CA LYS A 567 -30.61 12.53 0.47
C LYS A 567 -29.51 11.49 0.23
N PRO A 568 -29.81 10.44 -0.57
CA PRO A 568 -28.93 9.28 -0.73
C PRO A 568 -27.75 9.56 -1.68
N ASP A 569 -27.79 10.68 -2.40
CA ASP A 569 -26.82 11.13 -3.39
C ASP A 569 -26.17 12.46 -3.03
N ARG A 570 -26.27 12.85 -1.76
CA ARG A 570 -25.58 13.99 -1.20
C ARG A 570 -24.09 13.73 -1.12
N PHE A 571 -23.29 14.73 -1.46
CA PHE A 571 -21.84 14.63 -1.46
C PHE A 571 -21.19 15.97 -1.13
N LEU A 572 -19.94 15.93 -0.68
CA LEU A 572 -19.08 17.09 -0.67
C LEU A 572 -18.48 17.25 -2.06
N LYS A 573 -18.78 18.37 -2.73
CA LYS A 573 -18.01 18.78 -3.89
C LYS A 573 -16.66 19.28 -3.39
N LEU A 574 -15.63 18.45 -3.54
CA LEU A 574 -14.29 18.73 -3.04
C LEU A 574 -13.55 19.55 -4.11
N ASP A 575 -13.40 20.84 -3.81
CA ASP A 575 -12.84 21.87 -4.70
C ASP A 575 -12.18 22.98 -3.87
N VAL A 576 -11.65 24.02 -4.51
CA VAL A 576 -11.15 25.24 -3.84
C VAL A 576 -12.23 25.84 -2.95
N GLU A 577 -13.45 25.96 -3.47
CA GLU A 577 -14.65 26.35 -2.74
C GLU A 577 -15.53 25.13 -2.46
N SER A 578 -15.07 24.32 -1.49
CA SER A 578 -15.78 23.09 -1.11
C SER A 578 -17.12 23.38 -0.45
N HIS A 579 -18.18 22.68 -0.88
CA HIS A 579 -19.52 22.77 -0.30
C HIS A 579 -20.31 21.47 -0.50
N MET A 580 -21.38 21.29 0.29
CA MET A 580 -22.29 20.16 0.12
C MET A 580 -23.22 20.40 -1.07
N GLU A 581 -23.39 19.38 -1.89
CA GLU A 581 -24.31 19.34 -3.02
C GLU A 581 -25.12 18.04 -2.98
N ASP A 582 -26.30 18.03 -3.60
CA ASP A 582 -27.12 16.83 -3.77
C ASP A 582 -27.13 16.45 -5.26
N GLY A 583 -27.34 15.18 -5.62
CA GLY A 583 -27.37 14.75 -7.02
C GLY A 583 -26.01 14.34 -7.60
N MET A 584 -25.15 13.69 -6.81
CA MET A 584 -23.84 13.21 -7.27
C MET A 584 -23.95 12.43 -8.58
N LEU A 585 -23.41 13.00 -9.66
CA LEU A 585 -23.45 12.45 -11.02
C LEU A 585 -24.84 11.94 -11.44
N ARG A 586 -25.92 12.63 -11.01
CA ARG A 586 -27.28 12.05 -10.96
C ARG A 586 -27.72 11.40 -12.26
N GLU A 587 -27.52 12.07 -13.38
CA GLU A 587 -27.96 11.59 -14.69
C GLU A 587 -27.23 10.31 -15.12
N ARG A 588 -25.93 10.21 -14.83
CA ARG A 588 -25.12 9.00 -15.11
C ARG A 588 -25.50 7.86 -14.17
N MET A 589 -25.73 8.16 -12.90
CA MET A 589 -26.18 7.17 -11.92
C MET A 589 -27.58 6.64 -12.23
N ASP A 590 -28.52 7.50 -12.62
CA ASP A 590 -29.88 7.09 -13.00
C ASP A 590 -29.88 6.24 -14.27
N PHE A 591 -29.03 6.58 -15.25
CA PHE A 591 -28.84 5.75 -16.44
C PHE A 591 -28.42 4.32 -16.06
N TRP A 592 -27.37 4.16 -15.27
CA TRP A 592 -26.85 2.83 -14.92
C TRP A 592 -27.67 2.06 -13.86
N THR A 593 -28.35 2.76 -12.96
CA THR A 593 -29.05 2.12 -11.83
C THR A 593 -30.57 2.03 -11.99
N LYS A 594 -31.13 2.70 -13.01
CA LYS A 594 -32.58 2.67 -13.33
C LYS A 594 -32.83 2.32 -14.79
N GLU A 595 -32.31 3.10 -15.75
CA GLU A 595 -32.65 2.88 -17.17
C GLU A 595 -32.07 1.56 -17.70
N VAL A 596 -30.78 1.30 -17.49
CA VAL A 596 -30.12 0.08 -18.00
C VAL A 596 -30.76 -1.19 -17.42
N PRO A 597 -30.95 -1.35 -16.08
CA PRO A 597 -31.59 -2.53 -15.51
C PRO A 597 -33.07 -2.72 -15.93
N SER A 598 -33.75 -1.68 -16.40
CA SER A 598 -35.13 -1.80 -16.91
C SER A 598 -35.24 -2.46 -18.29
N LYS A 599 -34.13 -2.52 -19.05
CA LYS A 599 -34.10 -2.97 -20.45
C LYS A 599 -33.12 -4.12 -20.69
N VAL A 600 -32.23 -4.39 -19.74
CA VAL A 600 -31.17 -5.39 -19.84
C VAL A 600 -31.29 -6.37 -18.68
N SER A 601 -30.97 -7.64 -18.90
CA SER A 601 -30.97 -8.64 -17.83
C SER A 601 -29.95 -8.28 -16.75
N VAL A 602 -30.38 -8.24 -15.49
CA VAL A 602 -29.48 -7.98 -14.35
C VAL A 602 -28.39 -9.05 -14.26
N SER A 603 -28.71 -10.31 -14.55
CA SER A 603 -27.73 -11.41 -14.55
C SER A 603 -26.65 -11.27 -15.63
N GLU A 604 -26.93 -10.56 -16.72
CA GLU A 604 -25.92 -10.24 -17.74
C GLU A 604 -25.10 -9.01 -17.33
N LEU A 605 -25.72 -8.06 -16.62
CA LEU A 605 -25.07 -6.84 -16.14
C LEU A 605 -24.07 -7.07 -15.02
N THR A 606 -24.25 -8.09 -14.17
CA THR A 606 -23.32 -8.40 -13.06
C THR A 606 -21.89 -8.64 -13.54
N PHE A 607 -21.70 -9.02 -14.81
CA PHE A 607 -20.38 -9.12 -15.41
C PHE A 607 -19.64 -7.77 -15.49
N LEU A 608 -20.36 -6.67 -15.76
CA LEU A 608 -19.80 -5.32 -15.85
C LEU A 608 -19.90 -4.56 -14.53
N LEU A 609 -21.01 -4.75 -13.81
CA LEU A 609 -21.36 -4.10 -12.56
C LEU A 609 -21.68 -5.18 -11.52
N PRO A 610 -20.68 -5.74 -10.82
CA PRO A 610 -20.86 -6.82 -9.84
C PRO A 610 -21.93 -6.53 -8.77
N GLY A 611 -22.16 -5.25 -8.45
CA GLY A 611 -23.19 -4.81 -7.52
C GLY A 611 -24.61 -4.72 -8.05
N ALA A 612 -24.85 -5.01 -9.32
CA ALA A 612 -26.19 -5.01 -9.90
C ALA A 612 -27.01 -6.15 -9.28
N SER A 613 -28.04 -5.82 -8.51
CA SER A 613 -28.93 -6.81 -7.88
C SER A 613 -30.36 -6.73 -8.43
N GLU A 614 -31.05 -7.88 -8.45
CA GLU A 614 -32.45 -7.98 -8.89
C GLU A 614 -33.43 -7.30 -7.91
N LYS A 615 -32.97 -6.88 -6.72
CA LYS A 615 -33.81 -6.31 -5.64
C LYS A 615 -34.66 -5.11 -6.08
N LYS A 616 -34.36 -4.47 -7.22
CA LYS A 616 -35.12 -3.35 -7.79
C LYS A 616 -36.31 -3.70 -8.71
N ARG A 617 -36.76 -4.96 -8.80
CA ARG A 617 -38.06 -5.27 -9.44
C ARG A 617 -39.29 -5.17 -8.52
N GLN A 618 -39.13 -4.97 -7.21
CA GLN A 618 -40.25 -5.11 -6.26
C GLN A 618 -40.88 -3.82 -5.71
N ASN A 619 -40.38 -2.62 -6.07
CA ASN A 619 -40.96 -1.35 -5.59
C ASN A 619 -41.76 -0.57 -6.65
N GLU A 620 -42.20 -1.23 -7.73
CA GLU A 620 -43.19 -0.68 -8.68
C GLU A 620 -44.36 -1.66 -8.89
N LEU A 621 -45.05 -1.99 -7.78
CA LEU A 621 -46.44 -2.47 -7.76
C LEU A 621 -47.28 -1.56 -6.87
#